data_AF-A0A349UXB2-F1
#
_entry.id   AF-A0A349UXB2-F1
#
_cell.length_a   1.000
_cell.length_b   1.000
_cell.length_c   1.000
_cell.angle_alpha   90.00
_cell.angle_beta   90.00
_cell.angle_gamma   90.00
#
_symmetry.space_group_name_H-M   'P 1'
#
loop_
_entity.id
_entity.type
_entity.pdbx_description
1 polymer ?
#
loop_
_entity_poly.entity_id
_entity_poly.type
_entity_poly.pdbx_seq_one_letter_code
_entity_poly.pdbx_strand_id
1 'polypeptide(L)' 'MFKRSDFFLLLGVMISFFVSGYLWFNGQRIEGIFTAIWVPSILGFGIYFKLMMIWGKLND' A
#
# COMPACT_ATOMS: atom_id res chain seq x y z
N MET A 1 0.20 11.42 15.04
CA MET A 1 -1.23 11.46 14.67
C MET A 1 -1.37 10.98 13.24
N PHE A 2 -2.19 9.96 12.99
CA PHE A 2 -2.48 9.48 11.63
C PHE A 2 -2.98 10.64 10.79
N LYS A 3 -2.19 11.05 9.78
CA LYS A 3 -2.64 12.06 8.82
C LYS A 3 -3.64 11.41 7.89
N ARG A 4 -4.60 12.17 7.36
CA ARG A 4 -5.59 11.68 6.37
C ARG A 4 -4.93 10.96 5.19
N SER A 5 -3.69 11.32 4.84
CA SER A 5 -2.87 10.64 3.84
C SER A 5 -2.59 9.16 4.14
N ASP A 6 -2.38 8.79 5.41
CA ASP A 6 -2.18 7.40 5.82
C ASP A 6 -3.45 6.57 5.53
N PHE A 7 -4.63 7.19 5.67
CA PHE A 7 -5.91 6.54 5.39
C PHE A 7 -6.11 6.26 3.90
N PHE A 8 -5.77 7.22 3.01
CA PHE A 8 -5.83 6.99 1.56
C PHE A 8 -4.89 5.86 1.12
N LEU A 9 -3.69 5.77 1.71
CA LEU A 9 -2.74 4.69 1.46
C LEU A 9 -3.28 3.34 1.93
N LEU A 10 -3.79 3.26 3.16
CA LEU A 10 -4.40 2.04 3.71
C LEU A 10 -5.60 1.57 2.88
N LEU A 11 -6.43 2.50 2.42
CA LEU A 11 -7.58 2.21 1.57
C LEU A 11 -7.13 1.67 0.21
N GLY A 12 -6.09 2.26 -0.40
CA GLY A 12 -5.49 1.74 -1.63
C GLY A 12 -4.89 0.33 -1.47
N VAL A 13 -4.23 0.07 -0.34
CA VAL A 13 -3.71 -1.26 0.01
C VAL A 13 -4.84 -2.28 0.15
N MET A 14 -5.93 -1.91 0.83
CA MET A 14 -7.09 -2.79 0.96
C MET A 14 -7.69 -3.14 -0.40
N ILE A 15 -7.89 -2.15 -1.27
CA ILE A 15 -8.42 -2.39 -2.63
C ILE A 15 -7.50 -3.33 -3.40
N SER A 16 -6.18 -3.08 -3.38
CA SER A 16 -5.20 -3.93 -4.06
C SER A 16 -5.23 -5.38 -3.56
N PHE A 17 -5.37 -5.56 -2.25
CA PHE A 17 -5.50 -6.90 -1.64
C PHE A 17 -6.78 -7.62 -2.08
N PHE A 18 -7.92 -6.94 -2.11
CA PHE A 18 -9.16 -7.52 -2.61
C PHE A 18 -9.10 -7.88 -4.10
N VAL A 19 -8.48 -7.04 -4.92
CA VAL A 19 -8.29 -7.31 -6.36
C VAL A 19 -7.39 -8.54 -6.56
N SER A 20 -6.29 -8.64 -5.82
CA SER A 20 -5.40 -9.80 -5.87
C SER A 20 -6.11 -11.09 -5.46
N GLY A 21 -6.86 -11.07 -4.35
CA GLY A 21 -7.68 -12.20 -3.93
C GLY A 21 -8.74 -12.58 -4.98
N TYR A 22 -9.44 -11.59 -5.55
CA TYR A 22 -10.44 -11.81 -6.59
C TYR A 22 -9.85 -12.47 -7.84
N LEU A 23 -8.70 -11.99 -8.33
CA LEU A 23 -8.01 -12.60 -9.48
C LEU A 23 -7.55 -14.03 -9.19
N TRP A 24 -7.03 -14.27 -7.99
CA TRP A 24 -6.56 -15.60 -7.57
C TRP A 24 -7.70 -16.64 -7.58
N PHE A 25 -8.88 -16.27 -7.06
CA PHE A 25 -10.05 -17.16 -7.04
C PHE A 25 -10.73 -17.31 -8.42
N ASN A 26 -10.55 -16.36 -9.35
CA ASN A 26 -11.03 -16.46 -10.73
C ASN A 26 -10.14 -17.32 -11.64
N GLY A 27 -9.05 -17.91 -11.13
CA GLY A 27 -8.14 -18.76 -11.89
C GLY A 27 -6.98 -18.01 -12.56
N GLN A 28 -6.95 -16.68 -12.49
CA GLN A 28 -5.85 -15.82 -12.95
C GLN A 28 -4.76 -15.69 -11.88
N ARG A 29 -4.06 -16.81 -11.64
CA ARG A 29 -3.10 -16.94 -10.54
C ARG A 29 -1.86 -16.07 -10.72
N ILE A 30 -1.37 -15.90 -11.95
CA ILE A 30 -0.15 -15.13 -12.23
C ILE A 30 -0.42 -13.64 -12.00
N GLU A 31 -1.54 -13.15 -12.50
CA GLU A 31 -1.99 -11.77 -12.33
C GLU A 31 -2.34 -11.49 -10.86
N GLY A 32 -2.92 -12.48 -10.16
CA GLY A 32 -3.17 -12.42 -8.72
C GLY A 32 -1.88 -12.29 -7.90
N ILE A 33 -0.82 -13.05 -8.24
CA ILE A 33 0.49 -12.93 -7.58
C ILE A 33 1.15 -11.59 -7.91
N PHE A 34 1.09 -11.15 -9.17
CA PHE A 34 1.67 -9.87 -9.59
C PHE A 34 1.07 -8.71 -8.78
N THR A 35 -0.26 -8.70 -8.63
CA THR A 35 -0.96 -7.69 -7.82
C THR A 35 -0.73 -7.87 -6.32
N ALA A 36 -0.54 -9.10 -5.83
CA ALA A 36 -0.19 -9.35 -4.43
C ALA A 36 1.15 -8.72 -4.03
N ILE A 37 2.13 -8.70 -4.94
CA ILE A 37 3.46 -8.08 -4.70
C ILE A 37 3.34 -6.56 -4.55
N TRP A 38 2.33 -5.93 -5.17
CA TRP A 38 2.14 -4.48 -5.06
C TRP A 38 1.65 -4.06 -3.67
N VAL A 39 0.94 -4.92 -2.95
CA VAL A 39 0.43 -4.65 -1.60
C VAL A 39 1.56 -4.22 -0.63
N PRO A 40 2.64 -5.01 -0.42
CA PRO A 40 3.75 -4.60 0.43
C PRO A 40 4.53 -3.41 -0.15
N SER A 41 4.60 -3.24 -1.48
CA SER A 41 5.25 -2.07 -2.10
C SER A 41 4.55 -0.76 -1.75
N ILE A 42 3.21 -0.73 -1.79
CA ILE A 42 2.42 0.46 -1.43
C ILE A 42 2.58 0.78 0.05
N LEU A 43 2.59 -0.24 0.92
CA LEU A 43 2.87 -0.06 2.36
C LEU A 43 4.27 0.50 2.60
N GLY A 44 5.29 -0.05 1.95
CA GLY A 44 6.67 0.44 2.05
C GLY A 44 6.79 1.90 1.58
N PHE A 45 6.14 2.25 0.48
CA PHE A 45 6.10 3.61 -0.03
C PHE A 45 5.42 4.58 0.95
N GLY A 46 4.32 4.15 1.58
CA GLY A 46 3.63 4.94 2.59
C GLY A 46 4.48 5.20 3.84
N ILE A 47 5.21 4.18 4.31
CA ILE A 47 6.14 4.30 5.44
C ILE A 47 7.29 5.26 5.08
N TYR A 48 7.85 5.15 3.88
CA TYR A 48 8.91 6.03 3.41
C TYR A 48 8.47 7.50 3.40
N PHE A 49 7.30 7.80 2.83
CA PHE A 49 6.75 9.16 2.81
C PHE A 49 6.55 9.72 4.22
N LYS A 50 6.06 8.88 5.15
CA LYS A 50 5.88 9.27 6.55
C LYS A 50 7.20 9.54 7.24
N LEU A 51 8.22 8.72 6.99
CA LEU A 51 9.56 8.90 7.53
C LEU A 51 10.20 10.21 7.04
N MET A 52 10.10 10.49 5.74
CA MET A 52 10.57 11.74 5.14
C MET A 52 9.88 12.96 5.75
N MET A 53 8.57 12.87 5.97
CA MET A 53 7.82 13.96 6.60
C MET A 53 8.21 14.19 8.07
N ILE A 54 8.48 13.12 8.82
CA ILE A 54 8.98 13.22 10.20
C ILE A 54 10.37 13.85 10.21
N TRP A 55 11.25 13.41 9.30
CA TRP A 55 12.61 13.92 9.19
C TRP A 55 12.67 15.40 8.84
N GLY A 56 11.85 15.87 7.89
CA GLY A 56 11.74 17.30 7.58
C GLY A 56 11.32 18.12 8.81
N LYS A 57 10.35 17.63 9.58
CA LYS A 57 9.85 18.30 10.79
C LYS A 57 10.86 18.36 11.96
N LEU A 58 11.92 17.57 11.90
CA LEU A 58 12.98 17.48 12.90
C LEU A 58 14.16 18.40 12.58
N ASN A 59 14.31 18.78 11.30
CA ASN A 59 15.35 19.67 10.79
C ASN A 59 14.88 21.12 10.59
N ASP A 60 13.60 21.40 10.88
CA ASP A 60 13.01 22.74 10.96
C ASP A 60 12.87 23.18 12.43
#